data_AF-R5D547-F1
#
_entry.id   AF-R5D547-F1
#
_cell.length_a   1.000
_cell.length_b   1.000
_cell.length_c   1.000
_cell.angle_alpha   90.00
_cell.angle_beta   90.00
_cell.angle_gamma   90.00
#
_symmetry.space_group_name_H-M   'P 1'
#
loop_
_entity.id
_entity.type
_entity.pdbx_description
1 polymer ?
#
loop_
_entity_poly.entity_id
_entity_poly.type
_entity_poly.pdbx_seq_one_letter_code
_entity_poly.pdbx_strand_id
1 'polypeptide(L)'
;MSMKKDDLEFGSASEFTPLPDEFGQNTRAPDTPPPKKRGWWKKACLISAAMIFVGMLILPSERKTQPAPDNSPPLQPAVTNSVITPDNDGTVYYTVNNCSFDENYMPLVLAESSISVADLAAGASIDMPQPVAVDGYEFVCWVMSGRGDPVPVTDGSIDIDDICSRTPDENGDIRITVNAVWRAVTDNGMRFMLTLDANGGAIDGDQSKTVNTYGPLMSGTNTYPAAYGTPQRDGYTFIGWFTDAECSGEPVKTVPAASFFAVNASGEPDWSAPVTVTLYAGWAKR
;
A
#
# COMPACT_ATOMS: atom_id res chain seq x y z
N MET A 1 -48.49 44.89 -27.45
CA MET A 1 -49.97 44.95 -27.48
C MET A 1 -50.38 44.80 -28.94
N SER A 2 -51.26 43.85 -29.28
CA SER A 2 -51.66 43.47 -30.67
C SER A 2 -50.50 42.87 -31.53
N MET A 3 -50.67 41.86 -32.40
CA MET A 3 -51.58 41.64 -33.56
C MET A 3 -51.36 42.68 -34.68
N LYS A 4 -51.33 42.37 -36.00
CA LYS A 4 -51.46 41.14 -36.85
C LYS A 4 -50.83 41.47 -38.24
N LYS A 5 -50.73 40.66 -39.32
CA LYS A 5 -51.19 39.32 -39.81
C LYS A 5 -50.04 38.85 -40.80
N ASP A 6 -49.73 37.59 -41.14
CA ASP A 6 -50.43 36.56 -41.95
C ASP A 6 -50.93 37.10 -43.34
N ASP A 7 -50.93 36.46 -44.52
CA ASP A 7 -50.42 35.18 -45.08
C ASP A 7 -50.55 35.24 -46.65
N LEU A 8 -50.32 34.10 -47.35
CA LEU A 8 -50.78 33.73 -48.73
C LEU A 8 -49.81 33.87 -49.94
N GLU A 9 -48.94 32.86 -50.05
CA GLU A 9 -48.78 31.88 -51.15
C GLU A 9 -49.15 32.11 -52.65
N PHE A 10 -48.47 31.28 -53.47
CA PHE A 10 -48.77 30.76 -54.83
C PHE A 10 -48.50 31.60 -56.09
N GLY A 11 -47.55 31.09 -56.91
CA GLY A 11 -47.28 31.50 -58.30
C GLY A 11 -46.13 30.70 -58.93
N SER A 12 -46.43 29.87 -59.93
CA SER A 12 -45.55 28.89 -60.63
C SER A 12 -44.46 29.54 -61.54
N ALA A 13 -43.48 28.84 -62.16
CA ALA A 13 -43.42 27.42 -62.56
C ALA A 13 -41.99 26.88 -62.84
N SER A 14 -41.93 25.55 -63.14
CA SER A 14 -40.84 24.76 -63.81
C SER A 14 -39.52 24.56 -63.06
N GLU A 15 -38.83 23.41 -63.13
CA GLU A 15 -39.11 22.00 -63.57
C GLU A 15 -38.15 21.11 -62.73
N PHE A 16 -38.37 19.83 -62.37
CA PHE A 16 -38.66 18.63 -63.16
C PHE A 16 -38.97 17.44 -62.21
N THR A 17 -39.63 16.37 -62.69
CA THR A 17 -40.02 15.16 -61.92
C THR A 17 -40.21 13.95 -62.87
N PRO A 18 -40.36 12.68 -62.42
CA PRO A 18 -40.20 12.11 -61.06
C PRO A 18 -39.32 10.81 -61.01
N LEU A 19 -39.29 10.15 -59.84
CA LEU A 19 -38.96 8.72 -59.67
C LEU A 19 -40.25 7.88 -59.53
N PRO A 20 -40.19 6.55 -59.74
CA PRO A 20 -41.12 5.59 -59.14
C PRO A 20 -40.41 4.60 -58.20
N ASP A 21 -41.03 4.31 -57.05
CA ASP A 21 -40.66 3.21 -56.14
C ASP A 21 -41.18 1.86 -56.64
N GLU A 22 -40.59 0.75 -56.19
CA GLU A 22 -41.20 -0.59 -56.24
C GLU A 22 -41.00 -1.36 -54.93
N PHE A 23 -42.03 -2.10 -54.47
CA PHE A 23 -42.14 -2.66 -53.11
C PHE A 23 -41.68 -4.13 -53.03
N GLY A 24 -41.07 -4.54 -51.89
CA GLY A 24 -40.46 -5.90 -51.78
C GLY A 24 -40.28 -6.53 -50.38
N GLN A 25 -41.19 -6.26 -49.44
CA GLN A 25 -41.42 -6.91 -48.11
C GLN A 25 -40.40 -7.92 -47.49
N ASN A 26 -40.04 -7.64 -46.22
CA ASN A 26 -39.93 -8.59 -45.09
C ASN A 26 -38.87 -9.72 -45.06
N THR A 27 -37.81 -9.50 -44.27
CA THR A 27 -37.32 -10.50 -43.28
C THR A 27 -37.11 -9.83 -41.92
N ARG A 28 -37.36 -10.56 -40.83
CA ARG A 28 -37.31 -10.06 -39.43
C ARG A 28 -35.96 -10.39 -38.79
N ALA A 29 -35.38 -9.44 -38.06
CA ALA A 29 -34.09 -9.58 -37.39
C ALA A 29 -34.15 -10.36 -36.05
N PRO A 30 -33.00 -10.80 -35.53
CA PRO A 30 -32.68 -10.79 -34.11
C PRO A 30 -31.78 -9.58 -33.74
N ASP A 31 -31.95 -9.04 -32.53
CA ASP A 31 -31.27 -7.83 -32.09
C ASP A 31 -29.82 -8.05 -31.61
N THR A 32 -28.89 -7.21 -32.10
CA THR A 32 -27.63 -6.89 -31.39
C THR A 32 -27.30 -5.40 -31.56
N PRO A 33 -27.26 -4.58 -30.49
CA PRO A 33 -26.89 -3.17 -30.59
C PRO A 33 -25.37 -3.00 -30.82
N PRO A 34 -24.93 -1.99 -31.59
CA PRO A 34 -23.51 -1.78 -31.86
C PRO A 34 -22.75 -1.37 -30.57
N PRO A 35 -21.47 -1.78 -30.44
CA PRO A 35 -20.68 -1.52 -29.23
C PRO A 35 -20.45 -0.02 -29.02
N LYS A 36 -20.92 0.49 -27.88
CA LYS A 36 -20.78 1.91 -27.51
C LYS A 36 -19.31 2.24 -27.23
N LYS A 37 -18.64 2.94 -28.16
CA LYS A 37 -17.40 3.69 -27.87
C LYS A 37 -17.67 4.72 -26.78
N ARG A 38 -17.38 4.39 -25.52
CA ARG A 38 -17.56 5.28 -24.36
C ARG A 38 -16.34 6.17 -24.21
N GLY A 39 -16.56 7.49 -24.07
CA GLY A 39 -15.51 8.49 -24.29
C GLY A 39 -14.32 8.41 -23.33
N TRP A 40 -13.11 8.42 -23.91
CA TRP A 40 -11.81 8.41 -23.23
C TRP A 40 -11.53 9.70 -22.43
N TRP A 41 -12.12 10.83 -22.82
CA TRP A 41 -11.80 12.15 -22.26
C TRP A 41 -12.80 12.61 -21.19
N LYS A 42 -12.63 12.12 -19.95
CA LYS A 42 -13.21 12.75 -18.71
C LYS A 42 -12.65 12.17 -17.39
N LYS A 43 -11.32 12.04 -17.28
CA LYS A 43 -10.61 11.77 -16.01
C LYS A 43 -9.34 12.63 -15.87
N ALA A 44 -9.55 13.92 -15.63
CA ALA A 44 -8.54 14.85 -15.16
C ALA A 44 -9.20 15.77 -14.12
N CYS A 45 -8.45 16.19 -13.10
CA CYS A 45 -8.93 16.95 -11.94
C CYS A 45 -10.09 16.32 -11.15
N LEU A 46 -9.75 15.52 -10.13
CA LEU A 46 -10.27 15.69 -8.77
C LEU A 46 -9.38 14.90 -7.79
N ILE A 47 -8.15 15.39 -7.58
CA ILE A 47 -7.38 15.00 -6.40
C ILE A 47 -8.03 15.73 -5.22
N SER A 48 -8.66 14.98 -4.33
CA SER A 48 -9.20 15.49 -3.06
C SER A 48 -8.69 14.56 -1.97
N ALA A 49 -7.85 15.10 -1.08
CA ALA A 49 -7.06 14.30 -0.15
C ALA A 49 -7.93 13.69 0.96
N ALA A 50 -8.40 12.47 0.73
CA ALA A 50 -8.95 11.61 1.79
C ALA A 50 -7.80 11.07 2.65
N MET A 51 -7.28 11.90 3.56
CA MET A 51 -6.28 11.52 4.56
C MET A 51 -6.90 10.56 5.59
N ILE A 52 -6.90 9.26 5.29
CA ILE A 52 -7.26 8.21 6.25
C ILE A 52 -6.08 8.00 7.19
N PHE A 53 -6.10 8.67 8.34
CA PHE A 53 -5.18 8.41 9.44
C PHE A 53 -5.45 7.01 10.01
N VAL A 54 -4.57 6.05 9.72
CA VAL A 54 -4.37 4.89 10.60
C VAL A 54 -3.69 5.42 11.87
N GLY A 55 -4.24 5.09 13.03
CA GLY A 55 -4.10 5.92 14.23
C GLY A 55 -2.72 5.95 14.88
N MET A 56 -2.06 7.12 14.87
CA MET A 56 -1.03 7.48 15.85
C MET A 56 -1.66 8.24 17.02
N LEU A 57 -1.95 7.54 18.11
CA LEU A 57 -2.39 8.15 19.37
C LEU A 57 -1.19 8.67 20.18
N ILE A 58 -0.77 9.90 19.89
CA ILE A 58 0.11 10.67 20.79
C ILE A 58 -0.77 11.62 21.61
N LEU A 59 -1.00 11.29 22.87
CA LEU A 59 -1.72 12.17 23.81
C LEU A 59 -0.83 13.35 24.23
N PRO A 60 -1.31 14.61 24.19
CA PRO A 60 -0.60 15.74 24.76
C PRO A 60 -0.55 15.62 26.29
N SER A 61 0.65 15.62 26.87
CA SER A 61 0.82 15.65 28.33
C SER A 61 0.44 17.03 28.88
N GLU A 62 -0.57 17.08 29.77
CA GLU A 62 -0.96 18.31 30.46
C GLU A 62 0.18 18.80 31.37
N ARG A 63 0.76 19.96 31.05
CA ARG A 63 1.79 20.60 31.87
C ARG A 63 1.17 21.21 33.15
N LYS A 64 0.91 20.37 34.16
CA LYS A 64 0.54 20.82 35.51
C LYS A 64 1.78 21.30 36.27
N THR A 65 1.64 22.45 36.93
CA THR A 65 2.73 23.13 37.65
C THR A 65 3.13 22.36 38.90
N GLN A 66 4.39 21.96 39.02
CA GLN A 66 4.93 21.25 40.19
C GLN A 66 5.67 22.23 41.13
N PRO A 67 5.50 22.11 42.47
CA PRO A 67 6.26 22.90 43.44
C PRO A 67 7.75 22.49 43.54
N ALA A 68 8.51 23.23 44.35
CA ALA A 68 9.97 23.19 44.44
C ALA A 68 10.59 21.79 44.73
N PRO A 69 11.82 21.52 44.26
CA PRO A 69 12.45 20.20 44.33
C PRO A 69 12.93 19.81 45.74
N ASP A 70 12.80 18.53 46.05
CA ASP A 70 13.49 17.87 47.17
C ASP A 70 14.90 17.42 46.73
N ASN A 71 15.89 17.54 47.62
CA ASN A 71 17.31 17.29 47.35
C ASN A 71 17.77 15.91 47.82
N SER A 72 16.97 14.87 47.53
CA SER A 72 17.32 13.47 47.79
C SER A 72 18.13 12.89 46.61
N PRO A 73 19.26 12.19 46.84
CA PRO A 73 20.05 11.61 45.76
C PRO A 73 19.27 10.53 44.97
N PRO A 74 19.34 10.51 43.63
CA PRO A 74 18.65 9.49 42.85
C PRO A 74 19.26 8.11 43.05
N LEU A 75 18.45 7.15 43.50
CA LEU A 75 18.79 5.74 43.43
C LEU A 75 18.94 5.34 41.95
N GLN A 76 20.09 4.77 41.60
CA GLN A 76 20.31 4.25 40.25
C GLN A 76 19.43 3.01 40.04
N PRO A 77 18.55 2.97 39.03
CA PRO A 77 17.85 1.74 38.67
C PRO A 77 18.86 0.72 38.15
N ALA A 78 18.80 -0.51 38.64
CA ALA A 78 19.63 -1.58 38.13
C ALA A 78 19.24 -1.90 36.68
N VAL A 79 20.21 -1.92 35.77
CA VAL A 79 19.97 -2.28 34.37
C VAL A 79 19.77 -3.79 34.25
N THR A 80 18.51 -4.22 34.37
CA THR A 80 18.10 -5.58 34.01
C THR A 80 17.92 -5.63 32.49
N ASN A 81 18.87 -6.25 31.80
CA ASN A 81 18.70 -6.68 30.40
C ASN A 81 17.71 -7.87 30.35
N SER A 82 16.44 -7.60 30.63
CA SER A 82 15.36 -8.56 30.47
C SER A 82 15.12 -8.76 28.98
N VAL A 83 15.61 -9.88 28.45
CA VAL A 83 15.01 -10.47 27.25
C VAL A 83 13.62 -10.91 27.68
N ILE A 84 12.61 -10.12 27.30
CA ILE A 84 11.21 -10.44 27.55
C ILE A 84 10.85 -11.58 26.59
N THR A 85 10.95 -12.82 27.05
CA THR A 85 10.06 -13.87 26.54
C THR A 85 8.63 -13.37 26.71
N PRO A 86 7.77 -13.41 25.69
CA PRO A 86 6.37 -13.07 25.90
C PRO A 86 5.81 -14.02 26.97
N ASP A 87 5.26 -13.47 28.05
CA ASP A 87 4.61 -14.29 29.07
C ASP A 87 3.48 -15.07 28.41
N ASN A 88 3.40 -16.38 28.67
CA ASN A 88 2.48 -17.29 27.95
C ASN A 88 0.99 -16.91 28.07
N ASP A 89 0.66 -16.04 29.04
CA ASP A 89 -0.68 -15.56 29.33
C ASP A 89 -1.15 -14.40 28.41
N GLY A 90 -0.27 -13.84 27.56
CA GLY A 90 -0.58 -12.74 26.64
C GLY A 90 -1.43 -13.13 25.42
N THR A 91 -2.08 -12.16 24.76
CA THR A 91 -2.88 -12.38 23.55
C THR A 91 -2.30 -11.68 22.31
N VAL A 92 -2.16 -12.40 21.20
CA VAL A 92 -1.85 -11.84 19.87
C VAL A 92 -3.15 -11.43 19.18
N TYR A 93 -3.36 -10.13 19.02
CA TYR A 93 -4.42 -9.55 18.19
C TYR A 93 -3.90 -9.26 16.80
N TYR A 94 -4.64 -9.66 15.77
CA TYR A 94 -4.20 -9.52 14.37
C TYR A 94 -5.31 -9.05 13.43
N THR A 95 -4.93 -8.21 12.46
CA THR A 95 -5.76 -7.80 11.31
C THR A 95 -5.01 -8.10 10.02
N VAL A 96 -5.63 -8.82 9.09
CA VAL A 96 -5.08 -9.12 7.75
C VAL A 96 -5.77 -8.25 6.71
N ASN A 97 -5.03 -7.31 6.10
CA ASN A 97 -5.54 -6.42 5.06
C ASN A 97 -5.13 -6.91 3.68
N ASN A 98 -6.07 -7.04 2.75
CA ASN A 98 -5.78 -7.31 1.34
C ASN A 98 -5.08 -6.14 0.63
N CYS A 99 -4.86 -5.00 1.31
CA CYS A 99 -4.29 -3.78 0.72
C CYS A 99 -4.89 -3.42 -0.65
N SER A 100 -6.21 -3.55 -0.72
CA SER A 100 -7.09 -3.19 -1.83
C SER A 100 -8.36 -2.57 -1.27
N PHE A 101 -9.30 -2.24 -2.15
CA PHE A 101 -10.64 -1.81 -1.76
C PHE A 101 -11.66 -2.94 -1.92
N ASP A 102 -12.79 -2.82 -1.23
CA ASP A 102 -14.01 -3.62 -1.42
C ASP A 102 -14.96 -2.97 -2.46
N GLU A 103 -16.16 -3.53 -2.64
CA GLU A 103 -17.19 -2.98 -3.56
C GLU A 103 -17.67 -1.57 -3.18
N ASN A 104 -17.47 -1.15 -1.92
CA ASN A 104 -17.87 0.15 -1.39
C ASN A 104 -16.73 1.20 -1.44
N TYR A 105 -15.56 0.84 -1.98
CA TYR A 105 -14.32 1.63 -1.95
C TYR A 105 -13.72 1.83 -0.54
N MET A 106 -14.02 0.94 0.40
CA MET A 106 -13.41 0.86 1.73
C MET A 106 -12.22 -0.11 1.73
N PRO A 107 -11.20 0.05 2.59
CA PRO A 107 -10.07 -0.89 2.67
C PRO A 107 -10.52 -2.31 2.99
N LEU A 108 -10.10 -3.29 2.19
CA LEU A 108 -10.54 -4.68 2.31
C LEU A 108 -9.74 -5.43 3.39
N VAL A 109 -10.40 -5.71 4.52
CA VAL A 109 -9.94 -6.63 5.57
C VAL A 109 -10.39 -8.05 5.24
N LEU A 110 -9.50 -9.03 5.35
CA LEU A 110 -9.81 -10.46 5.12
C LEU A 110 -10.03 -11.23 6.42
N ALA A 111 -9.35 -10.84 7.49
CA ALA A 111 -9.49 -11.43 8.82
C ALA A 111 -9.17 -10.40 9.91
N GLU A 112 -9.91 -10.44 11.02
CA GLU A 112 -9.61 -9.71 12.25
C GLU A 112 -9.97 -10.64 13.41
N SER A 113 -8.98 -11.00 14.24
CA SER A 113 -9.15 -12.01 15.30
C SER A 113 -8.00 -11.96 16.33
N SER A 114 -7.97 -12.95 17.22
CA SER A 114 -6.94 -13.11 18.24
C SER A 114 -6.63 -14.57 18.57
N ILE A 115 -5.39 -14.86 18.96
CA ILE A 115 -4.92 -16.16 19.46
C ILE A 115 -4.04 -15.94 20.71
N SER A 116 -4.02 -16.88 21.66
CA SER A 116 -3.14 -16.72 22.84
C SER A 116 -1.68 -17.05 22.51
N VAL A 117 -0.75 -16.45 23.24
CA VAL A 117 0.68 -16.79 23.15
C VAL A 117 0.91 -18.26 23.54
N ALA A 118 0.17 -18.78 24.54
CA ALA A 118 0.20 -20.19 24.92
C ALA A 118 -0.20 -21.15 23.78
N ASP A 119 -1.22 -20.83 22.98
CA ASP A 119 -1.64 -21.68 21.85
C ASP A 119 -0.55 -21.72 20.77
N LEU A 120 0.04 -20.57 20.44
CA LEU A 120 1.17 -20.48 19.49
C LEU A 120 2.39 -21.25 20.01
N ALA A 121 2.74 -21.09 21.30
CA ALA A 121 3.83 -21.83 21.94
C ALA A 121 3.55 -23.35 22.05
N ALA A 122 2.29 -23.78 21.98
CA ALA A 122 1.88 -25.17 21.86
C ALA A 122 1.90 -25.70 20.41
N GLY A 123 2.28 -24.87 19.43
CA GLY A 123 2.40 -25.23 18.01
C GLY A 123 1.18 -24.90 17.14
N ALA A 124 0.30 -23.99 17.58
CA ALA A 124 -0.69 -23.39 16.70
C ALA A 124 -0.07 -22.32 15.77
N SER A 125 -0.75 -22.02 14.67
CA SER A 125 -0.35 -21.01 13.69
C SER A 125 -1.51 -20.05 13.37
N ILE A 126 -1.17 -18.84 12.92
CA ILE A 126 -2.11 -17.95 12.23
C ILE A 126 -1.92 -18.15 10.73
N ASP A 127 -2.75 -18.99 10.12
CA ASP A 127 -2.70 -19.25 8.68
C ASP A 127 -3.15 -18.03 7.87
N MET A 128 -2.41 -17.69 6.82
CA MET A 128 -2.74 -16.53 6.00
C MET A 128 -3.88 -16.84 5.03
N PRO A 129 -4.90 -15.96 4.92
CA PRO A 129 -5.99 -16.14 3.96
C PRO A 129 -5.48 -16.07 2.52
N GLN A 130 -6.23 -16.65 1.59
CA GLN A 130 -5.99 -16.45 0.17
C GLN A 130 -6.27 -14.98 -0.19
N PRO A 131 -5.33 -14.25 -0.84
CA PRO A 131 -5.54 -12.86 -1.20
C PRO A 131 -6.62 -12.73 -2.27
N VAL A 132 -7.44 -11.69 -2.16
CA VAL A 132 -8.44 -11.35 -3.19
C VAL A 132 -7.72 -10.64 -4.32
N ALA A 133 -7.66 -11.29 -5.49
CA ALA A 133 -6.95 -10.79 -6.67
C ALA A 133 -7.46 -9.42 -7.14
N VAL A 134 -6.55 -8.55 -7.57
CA VAL A 134 -6.87 -7.21 -8.08
C VAL A 134 -6.38 -7.06 -9.52
N ASP A 135 -7.28 -6.74 -10.45
CA ASP A 135 -6.98 -6.59 -11.87
C ASP A 135 -5.79 -5.65 -12.13
N GLY A 136 -4.78 -6.16 -12.83
CA GLY A 136 -3.56 -5.43 -13.21
C GLY A 136 -2.43 -5.46 -12.17
N TYR A 137 -2.63 -6.12 -11.01
CA TYR A 137 -1.62 -6.31 -9.99
C TYR A 137 -1.34 -7.80 -9.73
N GLU A 138 -0.13 -8.11 -9.28
CA GLU A 138 0.25 -9.44 -8.78
C GLU A 138 0.56 -9.35 -7.29
N PHE A 139 0.18 -10.39 -6.57
CA PHE A 139 0.50 -10.57 -5.16
C PHE A 139 1.98 -10.97 -5.03
N VAL A 140 2.72 -10.28 -4.16
CA VAL A 140 4.15 -10.52 -3.90
C VAL A 140 4.31 -11.42 -2.69
N CYS A 141 3.84 -10.98 -1.52
CA CYS A 141 3.83 -11.74 -0.28
C CYS A 141 2.91 -11.07 0.76
N TRP A 142 2.71 -11.73 1.89
CA TRP A 142 2.21 -11.10 3.11
C TRP A 142 3.38 -10.44 3.86
N VAL A 143 3.17 -9.30 4.52
CA VAL A 143 4.14 -8.69 5.44
C VAL A 143 3.46 -8.42 6.77
N MET A 144 3.96 -9.07 7.83
CA MET A 144 3.60 -8.77 9.21
C MET A 144 4.28 -7.45 9.63
N SER A 145 3.57 -6.62 10.38
CA SER A 145 4.04 -5.38 11.01
C SER A 145 3.43 -5.22 12.39
N GLY A 146 4.10 -4.54 13.30
CA GLY A 146 3.63 -4.33 14.68
C GLY A 146 4.78 -4.45 15.67
N ARG A 147 4.90 -3.45 16.57
CA ARG A 147 5.93 -3.29 17.62
C ARG A 147 7.24 -4.04 17.35
N GLY A 148 7.89 -3.70 16.24
CA GLY A 148 9.03 -4.41 15.66
C GLY A 148 9.09 -4.19 14.15
N ASP A 149 10.16 -4.65 13.51
CA ASP A 149 10.38 -4.46 12.07
C ASP A 149 9.32 -5.19 11.22
N PRO A 150 8.96 -4.67 10.02
CA PRO A 150 8.14 -5.40 9.07
C PRO A 150 8.87 -6.65 8.55
N VAL A 151 8.23 -7.82 8.64
CA VAL A 151 8.79 -9.12 8.24
C VAL A 151 7.88 -9.77 7.19
N PRO A 152 8.41 -10.22 6.03
CA PRO A 152 7.65 -11.01 5.07
C PRO A 152 7.28 -12.37 5.67
N VAL A 153 6.01 -12.76 5.58
CA VAL A 153 5.53 -14.09 6.00
C VAL A 153 5.75 -15.04 4.82
N THR A 154 6.82 -15.84 4.88
CA THR A 154 7.28 -16.67 3.76
C THR A 154 6.50 -17.96 3.58
N ASP A 155 6.14 -18.61 4.69
CA ASP A 155 5.65 -19.99 4.68
C ASP A 155 4.10 -20.07 4.68
N GLY A 156 3.44 -18.92 4.56
CA GLY A 156 1.98 -18.82 4.47
C GLY A 156 1.25 -18.86 5.82
N SER A 157 1.97 -18.91 6.93
CA SER A 157 1.45 -18.82 8.29
C SER A 157 2.41 -18.04 9.19
N ILE A 158 1.90 -17.49 10.30
CA ILE A 158 2.69 -16.85 11.37
C ILE A 158 2.68 -17.78 12.58
N ASP A 159 3.84 -18.02 13.19
CA ASP A 159 4.00 -18.90 14.36
C ASP A 159 4.58 -18.16 15.60
N ILE A 160 5.05 -18.92 16.60
CA ILE A 160 5.61 -18.35 17.82
C ILE A 160 6.98 -17.68 17.63
N ASP A 161 7.83 -18.13 16.69
CA ASP A 161 9.16 -17.56 16.46
C ASP A 161 9.05 -16.20 15.75
N ASP A 162 8.10 -16.08 14.80
CA ASP A 162 7.66 -14.82 14.21
C ASP A 162 7.17 -13.80 15.26
N ILE A 163 6.42 -14.29 16.25
CA ILE A 163 5.85 -13.47 17.33
C ILE A 163 6.89 -13.12 18.40
N CYS A 164 7.92 -13.94 18.61
CA CYS A 164 9.08 -13.59 19.46
C CYS A 164 9.88 -12.40 18.90
N SER A 165 9.68 -12.03 17.63
CA SER A 165 10.23 -10.80 17.03
C SER A 165 9.45 -9.51 17.41
N ARG A 166 8.39 -9.61 18.23
CA ARG A 166 7.47 -8.49 18.57
C ARG A 166 7.63 -8.08 20.03
N THR A 167 7.64 -6.77 20.30
CA THR A 167 7.55 -6.25 21.69
C THR A 167 6.08 -6.23 22.13
N PRO A 168 5.71 -6.88 23.26
CA PRO A 168 4.37 -6.75 23.84
C PRO A 168 4.00 -5.31 24.29
N ASP A 169 2.75 -5.12 24.68
CA ASP A 169 2.29 -3.98 25.50
C ASP A 169 2.32 -4.30 27.01
N GLU A 170 1.88 -3.35 27.83
CA GLU A 170 1.98 -3.39 29.30
C GLU A 170 1.18 -4.55 29.93
N ASN A 171 0.29 -5.19 29.17
CA ASN A 171 -0.51 -6.35 29.61
C ASN A 171 0.07 -7.70 29.12
N GLY A 172 1.18 -7.69 28.37
CA GLY A 172 1.69 -8.87 27.65
C GLY A 172 1.02 -9.10 26.28
N ASP A 173 0.04 -8.27 25.90
CA ASP A 173 -0.63 -8.36 24.60
C ASP A 173 0.28 -7.93 23.44
N ILE A 174 0.12 -8.58 22.30
CA ILE A 174 0.84 -8.28 21.06
C ILE A 174 -0.18 -7.87 20.00
N ARG A 175 0.10 -6.79 19.27
CA ARG A 175 -0.81 -6.24 18.24
C ARG A 175 -0.08 -6.15 16.91
N ILE A 176 -0.51 -6.97 15.96
CA ILE A 176 0.07 -7.04 14.61
C ILE A 176 -0.95 -6.67 13.53
N THR A 177 -0.43 -6.20 12.41
CA THR A 177 -1.16 -5.98 11.17
C THR A 177 -0.41 -6.70 10.07
N VAL A 178 -1.09 -7.56 9.32
CA VAL A 178 -0.51 -8.26 8.17
C VAL A 178 -1.08 -7.64 6.89
N ASN A 179 -0.19 -7.17 6.02
CA ASN A 179 -0.56 -6.45 4.81
C ASN A 179 -0.17 -7.25 3.57
N ALA A 180 -1.07 -7.35 2.58
CA ALA A 180 -0.72 -7.88 1.27
C ALA A 180 0.20 -6.89 0.53
N VAL A 181 1.37 -7.35 0.10
CA VAL A 181 2.22 -6.59 -0.80
C VAL A 181 1.83 -6.92 -2.22
N TRP A 182 1.48 -5.89 -2.99
CA TRP A 182 1.15 -5.98 -4.41
C TRP A 182 2.15 -5.20 -5.25
N ARG A 183 2.30 -5.58 -6.51
CA ARG A 183 2.99 -4.77 -7.53
C ARG A 183 2.21 -4.75 -8.83
N ALA A 184 2.34 -3.69 -9.62
CA ALA A 184 1.62 -3.54 -10.89
C ALA A 184 2.27 -4.37 -12.01
N VAL A 185 1.49 -5.26 -12.63
CA VAL A 185 1.90 -6.14 -13.74
C VAL A 185 1.92 -5.40 -15.08
N THR A 186 1.17 -4.30 -15.18
CA THR A 186 1.07 -3.48 -16.38
C THR A 186 1.63 -2.07 -16.13
N ASP A 187 2.40 -1.56 -17.08
CA ASP A 187 2.84 -0.16 -17.08
C ASP A 187 1.66 0.76 -17.41
N ASN A 188 0.91 1.12 -16.36
CA ASN A 188 -0.22 2.05 -16.42
C ASN A 188 0.22 3.53 -16.41
N GLY A 189 1.52 3.80 -16.52
CA GLY A 189 2.13 5.14 -16.44
C GLY A 189 2.42 5.62 -15.01
N MET A 190 1.94 4.93 -13.97
CA MET A 190 2.25 5.23 -12.57
C MET A 190 3.28 4.23 -12.04
N ARG A 191 4.40 4.76 -11.58
CA ARG A 191 5.63 4.00 -11.37
C ARG A 191 6.27 4.36 -10.03
N PHE A 192 6.05 3.53 -9.03
CA PHE A 192 6.77 3.59 -7.75
C PHE A 192 8.04 2.75 -7.92
N MET A 193 9.04 3.29 -8.62
CA MET A 193 10.25 2.53 -8.92
C MET A 193 11.15 2.46 -7.70
N LEU A 194 11.24 1.28 -7.09
CA LEU A 194 12.22 0.97 -6.05
C LEU A 194 13.38 0.18 -6.67
N THR A 195 14.60 0.71 -6.53
CA THR A 195 15.84 -0.02 -6.79
C THR A 195 16.46 -0.44 -5.47
N LEU A 196 16.70 -1.73 -5.32
CA LEU A 196 17.47 -2.30 -4.21
C LEU A 196 18.87 -2.63 -4.72
N ASP A 197 19.89 -1.94 -4.23
CA ASP A 197 21.30 -2.17 -4.56
C ASP A 197 21.97 -2.99 -3.46
N ALA A 198 22.51 -4.15 -3.81
CA ALA A 198 23.09 -5.07 -2.84
C ALA A 198 24.44 -4.59 -2.26
N ASN A 199 24.98 -3.45 -2.70
CA ASN A 199 26.12 -2.75 -2.13
C ASN A 199 27.35 -3.67 -1.87
N GLY A 200 27.72 -4.44 -2.90
CA GLY A 200 28.78 -5.45 -2.84
C GLY A 200 28.35 -6.85 -2.36
N GLY A 201 27.06 -7.09 -2.14
CA GLY A 201 26.44 -8.42 -2.10
C GLY A 201 25.68 -8.75 -3.39
N ALA A 202 24.68 -9.64 -3.29
CA ALA A 202 23.70 -9.91 -4.35
C ALA A 202 22.30 -10.21 -3.80
N ILE A 203 21.24 -9.91 -4.58
CA ILE A 203 19.84 -10.30 -4.36
C ILE A 203 19.49 -11.32 -5.45
N ASP A 204 19.11 -12.54 -5.09
CA ASP A 204 18.78 -13.64 -6.01
C ASP A 204 19.88 -13.99 -7.06
N GLY A 205 21.09 -13.45 -6.90
CA GLY A 205 22.23 -13.57 -7.83
C GLY A 205 22.64 -12.25 -8.48
N ASP A 206 21.76 -11.25 -8.53
CA ASP A 206 22.01 -9.94 -9.16
C ASP A 206 22.54 -8.89 -8.17
N GLN A 207 23.37 -7.96 -8.65
CA GLN A 207 23.90 -6.88 -7.81
C GLN A 207 22.87 -5.81 -7.44
N SER A 208 21.81 -5.65 -8.23
CA SER A 208 20.69 -4.76 -7.91
C SER A 208 19.39 -5.22 -8.57
N LYS A 209 18.26 -4.81 -7.99
CA LYS A 209 16.91 -5.26 -8.36
C LYS A 209 15.96 -4.08 -8.38
N THR A 210 15.42 -3.75 -9.55
CA THR A 210 14.47 -2.63 -9.73
C THR A 210 13.06 -3.15 -10.00
N VAL A 211 12.08 -2.67 -9.22
CA VAL A 211 10.68 -3.11 -9.23
C VAL A 211 9.73 -1.91 -9.20
N ASN A 212 8.56 -2.02 -9.84
CA ASN A 212 7.46 -1.04 -9.70
C ASN A 212 6.54 -1.46 -8.55
N THR A 213 6.73 -0.89 -7.36
CA THR A 213 6.01 -1.27 -6.14
C THR A 213 4.63 -0.60 -6.00
N TYR A 214 4.09 -0.10 -7.11
CA TYR A 214 2.78 0.55 -7.15
C TYR A 214 1.66 -0.47 -6.90
N GLY A 215 0.81 -0.19 -5.91
CA GLY A 215 -0.23 -1.11 -5.41
C GLY A 215 -1.66 -0.56 -5.45
N PRO A 216 -2.67 -1.40 -5.17
CA PRO A 216 -4.09 -1.06 -5.33
C PRO A 216 -4.59 0.14 -4.51
N LEU A 217 -4.03 0.40 -3.32
CA LEU A 217 -4.37 1.55 -2.48
C LEU A 217 -3.85 2.89 -3.01
N MET A 218 -3.24 2.92 -4.19
CA MET A 218 -2.70 4.14 -4.81
C MET A 218 -1.67 4.83 -3.90
N SER A 219 -1.89 6.09 -3.53
CA SER A 219 -1.06 6.84 -2.56
C SER A 219 -1.14 6.32 -1.12
N GLY A 220 -2.10 5.43 -0.79
CA GLY A 220 -2.14 4.68 0.46
C GLY A 220 -1.23 3.43 0.47
N THR A 221 -0.52 3.14 -0.62
CA THR A 221 0.40 2.00 -0.70
C THR A 221 1.69 2.30 0.06
N ASN A 222 1.94 1.57 1.15
CA ASN A 222 3.28 1.45 1.73
C ASN A 222 4.08 0.39 0.98
N THR A 223 5.29 0.74 0.57
CA THR A 223 6.26 -0.22 0.02
C THR A 223 7.13 -0.79 1.13
N TYR A 224 7.33 -2.10 1.14
CA TYR A 224 8.15 -2.82 2.11
C TYR A 224 9.40 -3.38 1.43
N PRO A 225 10.59 -2.79 1.62
CA PRO A 225 11.82 -3.27 0.96
C PRO A 225 12.14 -4.75 1.21
N ALA A 226 11.84 -5.27 2.41
CA ALA A 226 12.04 -6.67 2.77
C ALA A 226 11.22 -7.66 1.91
N ALA A 227 10.06 -7.25 1.37
CA ALA A 227 9.20 -8.09 0.53
C ALA A 227 9.81 -8.46 -0.84
N TYR A 228 10.95 -7.85 -1.21
CA TYR A 228 11.59 -8.03 -2.50
C TYR A 228 12.89 -8.85 -2.43
N GLY A 229 13.19 -9.44 -1.26
CA GLY A 229 14.31 -10.36 -1.03
C GLY A 229 15.36 -9.82 -0.07
N THR A 230 16.07 -10.73 0.61
CA THR A 230 17.15 -10.42 1.55
C THR A 230 18.51 -10.69 0.87
N PRO A 231 19.35 -9.66 0.64
CA PRO A 231 20.61 -9.83 -0.06
C PRO A 231 21.59 -10.67 0.76
N GLN A 232 22.53 -11.32 0.06
CA GLN A 232 23.60 -12.11 0.68
C GLN A 232 24.99 -11.59 0.27
N ARG A 233 25.97 -11.75 1.16
CA ARG A 233 27.36 -11.35 0.95
C ARG A 233 28.31 -12.18 1.83
N ASP A 234 29.30 -12.83 1.22
CA ASP A 234 30.20 -13.75 1.92
C ASP A 234 31.00 -13.06 3.04
N GLY A 235 30.90 -13.61 4.25
CA GLY A 235 31.56 -13.06 5.44
C GLY A 235 30.87 -11.84 6.07
N TYR A 236 29.67 -11.47 5.61
CA TYR A 236 28.89 -10.36 6.16
C TYR A 236 27.47 -10.78 6.52
N THR A 237 26.85 -10.02 7.42
CA THR A 237 25.43 -10.11 7.79
C THR A 237 24.74 -8.85 7.32
N PHE A 238 23.62 -9.00 6.64
CA PHE A 238 22.76 -7.90 6.21
C PHE A 238 22.15 -7.23 7.44
N ILE A 239 22.25 -5.90 7.55
CA ILE A 239 21.71 -5.11 8.67
C ILE A 239 20.54 -4.18 8.28
N GLY A 240 20.12 -4.22 7.01
CA GLY A 240 18.97 -3.47 6.50
C GLY A 240 19.28 -2.65 5.25
N TRP A 241 18.26 -1.92 4.79
CA TRP A 241 18.31 -1.05 3.61
C TRP A 241 18.54 0.40 4.02
N PHE A 242 19.40 1.14 3.34
CA PHE A 242 19.78 2.52 3.68
C PHE A 242 19.57 3.46 2.49
N THR A 243 19.42 4.76 2.76
CA THR A 243 19.24 5.81 1.73
C THR A 243 20.49 6.11 0.91
N ASP A 244 21.65 5.65 1.38
CA ASP A 244 22.99 6.03 0.94
C ASP A 244 23.92 4.81 1.01
N ALA A 245 24.89 4.73 0.12
CA ALA A 245 25.79 3.58 -0.01
C ALA A 245 26.75 3.44 1.18
N GLU A 246 27.04 4.56 1.84
CA GLU A 246 27.81 4.68 3.08
C GLU A 246 27.05 4.14 4.31
N CYS A 247 25.73 3.93 4.20
CA CYS A 247 24.85 3.42 5.26
C CYS A 247 24.91 4.25 6.55
N SER A 248 24.88 5.58 6.41
CA SER A 248 25.11 6.56 7.48
C SER A 248 23.87 6.95 8.29
N GLY A 249 22.67 6.63 7.78
CA GLY A 249 21.39 6.84 8.48
C GLY A 249 20.85 5.59 9.21
N GLU A 250 19.57 5.62 9.58
CA GLU A 250 18.85 4.45 10.11
C GLU A 250 18.32 3.55 8.97
N PRO A 251 18.13 2.23 9.20
CA PRO A 251 17.64 1.35 8.15
C PRO A 251 16.17 1.60 7.79
N VAL A 252 15.89 1.82 6.51
CA VAL A 252 14.58 2.03 5.91
C VAL A 252 13.74 0.74 5.97
N LYS A 253 12.70 0.78 6.80
CA LYS A 253 11.75 -0.35 7.01
C LYS A 253 10.54 -0.30 6.07
N THR A 254 10.11 0.90 5.71
CA THR A 254 9.02 1.18 4.77
C THR A 254 9.36 2.40 3.90
N VAL A 255 8.82 2.43 2.69
CA VAL A 255 8.87 3.59 1.79
C VAL A 255 7.43 4.01 1.49
N PRO A 256 6.98 5.20 1.94
CA PRO A 256 5.63 5.68 1.66
C PRO A 256 5.51 6.13 0.19
N ALA A 257 4.30 6.07 -0.38
CA ALA A 257 4.03 6.45 -1.77
C ALA A 257 4.59 7.82 -2.18
N ALA A 258 4.60 8.79 -1.27
CA ALA A 258 5.12 10.14 -1.50
C ALA A 258 6.63 10.19 -1.83
N SER A 259 7.43 9.21 -1.38
CA SER A 259 8.87 9.16 -1.64
C SER A 259 9.22 8.83 -3.10
N PHE A 260 8.26 8.32 -3.88
CA PHE A 260 8.42 8.07 -5.32
C PHE A 260 8.10 9.30 -6.18
N PHE A 261 8.04 10.50 -5.59
CA PHE A 261 7.80 11.76 -6.27
C PHE A 261 8.81 12.83 -5.83
N ALA A 262 9.14 13.75 -6.74
CA ALA A 262 9.94 14.92 -6.41
C ALA A 262 9.19 15.84 -5.43
N VAL A 263 9.92 16.63 -4.64
CA VAL A 263 9.32 17.62 -3.74
C VAL A 263 9.29 18.98 -4.42
N ASN A 264 8.13 19.64 -4.39
CA ASN A 264 7.91 20.95 -5.01
C ASN A 264 8.48 22.10 -4.17
N ALA A 265 8.43 23.33 -4.70
CA ALA A 265 8.98 24.52 -4.06
C ALA A 265 8.30 24.91 -2.72
N SER A 266 7.14 24.32 -2.38
CA SER A 266 6.44 24.49 -1.10
C SER A 266 6.65 23.33 -0.12
N GLY A 267 7.46 22.32 -0.47
CA GLY A 267 7.77 21.18 0.40
C GLY A 267 6.77 20.02 0.30
N GLU A 268 5.88 20.01 -0.68
CA GLU A 268 4.88 18.95 -0.90
C GLU A 268 5.29 18.02 -2.06
N PRO A 269 4.82 16.75 -2.10
CA PRO A 269 5.08 15.86 -3.23
C PRO A 269 4.45 16.36 -4.54
N ASP A 270 5.25 16.47 -5.60
CA ASP A 270 4.79 16.69 -6.96
C ASP A 270 4.40 15.36 -7.61
N TRP A 271 3.11 15.00 -7.47
CA TRP A 271 2.51 13.80 -8.06
C TRP A 271 2.59 13.72 -9.60
N SER A 272 3.09 14.77 -10.28
CA SER A 272 3.37 14.75 -11.73
C SER A 272 4.83 14.45 -12.08
N ALA A 273 5.74 14.49 -11.10
CA ALA A 273 7.18 14.29 -11.26
C ALA A 273 7.68 13.04 -10.49
N PRO A 274 7.41 11.82 -11.00
CA PRO A 274 7.85 10.59 -10.34
C PRO A 274 9.38 10.44 -10.36
N VAL A 275 9.93 9.87 -9.29
CA VAL A 275 11.35 9.56 -9.12
C VAL A 275 11.56 8.10 -8.73
N THR A 276 12.74 7.57 -9.05
CA THR A 276 13.18 6.26 -8.56
C THR A 276 13.77 6.42 -7.16
N VAL A 277 13.28 5.64 -6.20
CA VAL A 277 13.91 5.49 -4.89
C VAL A 277 14.98 4.40 -5.03
N THR A 278 16.22 4.69 -4.66
CA THR A 278 17.28 3.68 -4.52
C THR A 278 17.58 3.47 -3.05
N LEU A 279 17.66 2.22 -2.62
CA LEU A 279 18.15 1.84 -1.29
C LEU A 279 19.35 0.89 -1.42
N TYR A 280 20.30 1.02 -0.51
CA TYR A 280 21.56 0.27 -0.50
C TYR A 280 21.60 -0.71 0.67
N ALA A 281 22.14 -1.90 0.46
CA ALA A 281 22.28 -2.89 1.55
C ALA A 281 23.40 -2.49 2.53
N GLY A 282 23.09 -2.46 3.83
CA GLY A 282 24.09 -2.32 4.88
C GLY A 282 24.64 -3.67 5.33
N TRP A 283 25.93 -3.70 5.68
CA TRP A 283 26.68 -4.92 5.93
C TRP A 283 27.53 -4.85 7.21
N ALA A 284 27.18 -5.63 8.23
CA ALA A 284 28.07 -5.91 9.36
C ALA A 284 28.98 -7.09 9.01
N LYS A 285 30.27 -7.05 9.40
CA LYS A 285 31.20 -8.16 9.17
C LYS A 285 31.02 -9.25 10.23
N ARG A 286 31.11 -10.52 9.84
CA ARG A 286 31.15 -11.68 10.74
C ARG A 286 32.57 -11.96 11.26
#